data_AF-A0A1F6AV29-F1
#
_entry.id   AF-A0A1F6AV29-F1
#
_cell.length_a   1.000
_cell.length_b   1.000
_cell.length_c   1.000
_cell.angle_alpha   90.00
_cell.angle_beta   90.00
_cell.angle_gamma   90.00
#
_symmetry.space_group_name_H-M   'P 1'
#
loop_
_entity.id
_entity.type
_entity.pdbx_description
1 polymer ?
#
loop_
_entity_poly.entity_id
_entity_poly.type
_entity_poly.pdbx_seq_one_letter_code
_entity_poly.pdbx_strand_id
1 'polypeptide(L)'
;MKKEWKCGDWECGDAKYIPKYAGRRFEWADIDPAFYIKMDWDQYIKTQESQLFEKDPLYGSAELLQRGGSYVLTQETERMLKRISPVNSDPIRLDPRVITTFDQAIAQAVASVFLPKTVLVVKEEPFYALLARQAWMAIRQSTWLKAEVINVDRFILPQYGNVGVDYSELSIGRVITDSGEPLVARPADPPLQVQLARIAQRIKMKGINNIIIVDDGFSSLEALEPYKNIADQMGWNIVGFTVGVCPIEKGEWAKTKELAEKISGNPVSFVLPVSDIVDWTCQRDFSIFGGKMVESSSYPLSAPYFFPFSDGASGSIPKEQLLAFSKPVLQANALLIAALNTTRSRPLTFADALAAGYGIPTSLLGAIRTPEPNEQIGQFLEEAIQTL
;
A
#
# COMPACT_ATOMS: atom_id res chain seq x y z
N MET A 1 -18.13 -50.42 -10.05
CA MET A 1 -17.22 -49.74 -11.00
C MET A 1 -16.95 -48.33 -10.50
N LYS A 2 -15.77 -48.08 -9.93
CA LYS A 2 -15.31 -46.73 -9.59
C LYS A 2 -14.63 -46.14 -10.82
N LYS A 3 -15.07 -44.96 -11.29
CA LYS A 3 -14.37 -44.21 -12.33
C LYS A 3 -13.20 -43.46 -11.68
N GLU A 4 -11.99 -43.83 -12.02
CA GLU A 4 -10.79 -43.02 -11.76
C GLU A 4 -10.77 -41.84 -12.73
N TRP A 5 -10.52 -40.65 -12.21
CA TRP A 5 -10.19 -39.46 -13.00
C TRP A 5 -8.70 -39.20 -12.83
N LYS A 6 -7.96 -39.18 -13.94
CA LYS A 6 -6.55 -38.77 -13.99
C LYS A 6 -6.49 -37.24 -14.06
N CYS A 7 -5.72 -36.60 -13.18
CA CYS A 7 -5.28 -35.22 -13.37
C CYS A 7 -4.27 -35.18 -14.51
N GLY A 8 -4.48 -34.27 -15.47
CA GLY A 8 -3.53 -33.98 -16.55
C GLY A 8 -2.31 -33.22 -16.05
N ASP A 9 -1.24 -33.30 -16.84
CA ASP A 9 0.14 -32.93 -16.52
C ASP A 9 0.37 -31.43 -16.28
N TRP A 10 0.19 -30.96 -15.05
CA TRP A 10 0.69 -29.67 -14.61
C TRP A 10 1.46 -29.86 -13.30
N GLU A 11 2.78 -29.68 -13.36
CA GLU A 11 3.63 -29.63 -12.18
C GLU A 11 3.24 -28.41 -11.34
N CYS A 12 2.62 -28.67 -10.18
CA CYS A 12 2.39 -27.65 -9.15
C CYS A 12 3.75 -27.18 -8.62
N GLY A 13 4.31 -26.14 -9.23
CA GLY A 13 5.46 -25.41 -8.69
C GLY A 13 5.10 -24.72 -7.37
N ASP A 14 5.57 -25.32 -6.26
CA ASP A 14 5.89 -24.72 -4.96
C ASP A 14 5.01 -23.57 -4.40
N ALA A 15 3.69 -23.72 -4.43
CA ALA A 15 2.79 -23.00 -3.53
C ALA A 15 2.86 -23.60 -2.09
N LYS A 16 3.94 -23.34 -1.36
CA LYS A 16 4.19 -23.92 -0.02
C LYS A 16 3.34 -23.37 1.13
N TYR A 17 2.38 -22.48 0.89
CA TYR A 17 1.48 -21.96 1.95
C TYR A 17 0.00 -21.89 1.56
N ILE A 18 -0.49 -22.87 0.80
CA ILE A 18 -1.93 -23.20 0.82
C ILE A 18 -2.14 -24.22 1.93
N PRO A 19 -2.93 -23.93 2.99
CA PRO A 19 -3.28 -24.94 3.97
C PRO A 19 -3.91 -26.14 3.24
N LYS A 20 -3.23 -27.29 3.28
CA LYS A 20 -3.75 -28.58 2.82
C LYS A 20 -4.95 -28.97 3.70
N TYR A 21 -6.12 -28.44 3.39
CA TYR A 21 -7.38 -29.08 3.77
C TYR A 21 -7.76 -30.04 2.64
N ALA A 22 -7.26 -31.26 2.77
CA ALA A 22 -7.39 -32.32 1.79
C ALA A 22 -8.86 -32.69 1.52
N GLY A 23 -9.26 -32.64 0.25
CA GLY A 23 -10.11 -33.67 -0.34
C GLY A 23 -11.63 -33.59 -0.21
N ARG A 24 -12.24 -32.43 0.13
CA ARG A 24 -13.70 -32.27 0.02
C ARG A 24 -14.06 -31.15 -0.95
N ARG A 25 -14.95 -31.45 -1.91
CA ARG A 25 -15.73 -30.42 -2.62
C ARG A 25 -16.44 -29.60 -1.55
N PHE A 26 -16.25 -28.28 -1.56
CA PHE A 26 -17.10 -27.37 -0.82
C PHE A 26 -18.47 -27.38 -1.52
N GLU A 27 -19.42 -28.17 -1.01
CA GLU A 27 -20.83 -27.95 -1.29
C GLU A 27 -21.30 -26.84 -0.35
N TRP A 28 -21.77 -25.74 -0.94
CA TRP A 28 -22.07 -24.45 -0.29
C TRP A 28 -23.21 -24.49 0.74
N ALA A 29 -23.76 -25.67 1.06
CA ALA A 29 -25.03 -25.81 1.78
C ALA A 29 -24.90 -26.07 3.29
N ASP A 30 -23.74 -26.50 3.82
CA ASP A 30 -23.65 -27.04 5.19
C ASP A 30 -22.71 -26.28 6.15
N ILE A 31 -22.33 -25.04 5.85
CA ILE A 31 -21.43 -24.26 6.74
C ILE A 31 -22.27 -23.35 7.63
N ASP A 32 -22.36 -23.72 8.92
CA ASP A 32 -23.00 -22.95 9.99
C ASP A 32 -22.41 -21.51 10.07
N PRO A 33 -23.22 -20.45 9.88
CA PRO A 33 -22.80 -19.05 10.04
C PRO A 33 -22.17 -18.75 11.42
N ALA A 34 -22.52 -19.51 12.46
CA ALA A 34 -21.96 -19.34 13.80
C ALA A 34 -20.49 -19.74 13.91
N PHE A 35 -19.94 -20.46 12.93
CA PHE A 35 -18.51 -20.80 12.91
C PHE A 35 -17.62 -19.58 12.65
N TYR A 36 -18.11 -18.56 11.93
CA TYR A 36 -17.36 -17.33 11.62
C TYR A 36 -17.43 -16.27 12.74
N ILE A 37 -18.41 -16.38 13.65
CA ILE A 37 -18.57 -15.46 14.79
C ILE A 37 -17.75 -15.91 16.01
N LYS A 38 -17.19 -17.13 15.97
CA LYS A 38 -16.44 -17.74 17.09
C LYS A 38 -14.92 -17.68 16.94
N MET A 39 -14.38 -16.85 16.05
CA MET A 39 -12.98 -16.46 16.17
C MET A 39 -12.87 -15.47 17.32
N ASP A 40 -12.19 -15.88 18.39
CA ASP A 40 -11.76 -15.00 19.48
C ASP A 40 -10.80 -13.95 18.90
N TRP A 41 -11.38 -12.81 18.53
CA TRP A 41 -10.71 -11.71 17.83
C TRP A 41 -9.48 -11.22 18.60
N ASP A 42 -9.50 -11.27 19.93
CA ASP A 42 -8.40 -10.86 20.78
C ASP A 42 -7.20 -11.81 20.68
N GLN A 43 -7.46 -13.12 20.54
CA GLN A 43 -6.40 -14.12 20.35
C GLN A 43 -5.82 -14.07 18.94
N TYR A 44 -6.64 -13.74 17.94
CA TYR A 44 -6.18 -13.52 16.57
C TYR A 44 -5.28 -12.28 16.47
N ILE A 45 -5.71 -11.13 17.01
CA ILE A 45 -4.92 -9.89 17.05
C ILE A 45 -3.56 -10.14 17.72
N LYS A 46 -3.51 -10.78 18.88
CA LYS A 46 -2.25 -11.13 19.57
C LYS A 46 -1.31 -12.02 18.74
N THR A 47 -1.87 -12.92 17.94
CA THR A 47 -1.07 -13.79 17.06
C THR A 47 -0.54 -13.02 15.85
N GLN A 48 -1.32 -12.07 15.31
CA GLN A 48 -0.89 -11.24 14.17
C GLN A 48 0.11 -10.14 14.55
N GLU A 49 -0.03 -9.54 15.74
CA GLU A 49 0.99 -8.65 16.33
C GLU A 49 2.35 -9.34 16.36
N SER A 50 2.41 -10.61 16.77
CA SER A 50 3.68 -11.36 16.80
C SER A 50 4.32 -11.62 15.42
N GLN A 51 3.57 -11.47 14.32
CA GLN A 51 4.04 -11.70 12.93
C GLN A 51 4.35 -10.39 12.18
N LEU A 52 3.71 -9.28 12.57
CA LEU A 52 3.95 -7.94 12.01
C LEU A 52 5.24 -7.30 12.57
N PHE A 53 5.67 -7.73 13.76
CA PHE A 53 6.76 -7.11 14.50
C PHE A 53 7.84 -8.14 14.86
N GLU A 54 9.01 -8.03 14.23
CA GLU A 54 10.21 -8.66 14.78
C GLU A 54 10.63 -7.92 16.05
N LYS A 55 11.17 -8.63 17.03
CA LYS A 55 11.76 -8.03 18.24
C LYS A 55 13.08 -7.31 17.89
N ASP A 56 12.97 -6.17 17.24
CA ASP A 56 14.07 -5.23 17.04
C ASP A 56 13.60 -3.87 17.60
N PRO A 57 14.41 -3.17 18.42
CA PRO A 57 14.01 -1.95 19.12
C PRO A 57 13.50 -0.79 18.23
N LEU A 58 13.71 -0.84 16.92
CA LEU A 58 13.13 0.10 15.94
C LEU A 58 11.76 -0.34 15.40
N TYR A 59 11.36 -1.58 15.63
CA TYR A 59 10.16 -2.21 15.10
C TYR A 59 9.14 -2.36 16.23
N GLY A 60 7.93 -1.85 16.00
CA GLY A 60 6.93 -1.63 17.04
C GLY A 60 6.72 -2.83 17.97
N SER A 61 6.87 -2.68 19.28
CA SER A 61 6.29 -3.64 20.22
C SER A 61 4.76 -3.40 20.29
N ALA A 62 3.98 -4.37 20.77
CA ALA A 62 2.56 -4.15 21.10
C ALA A 62 2.36 -2.94 22.06
N GLU A 63 3.39 -2.58 22.82
CA GLU A 63 3.43 -1.41 23.68
C GLU A 63 3.49 -0.08 22.89
N LEU A 64 4.08 -0.05 21.68
CA LEU A 64 4.10 1.11 20.80
C LEU A 64 2.74 1.35 20.10
N LEU A 65 1.99 0.28 19.81
CA LEU A 65 0.59 0.38 19.36
C LEU A 65 -0.31 1.02 20.44
N GLN A 66 -0.09 0.66 21.71
CA GLN A 66 -0.82 1.19 22.87
C GLN A 66 -0.37 2.60 23.29
N ARG A 67 0.87 2.99 23.01
CA ARG A 67 1.40 4.34 23.32
C ARG A 67 1.13 5.39 22.23
N GLY A 68 0.79 4.94 21.02
CA GLY A 68 0.51 5.79 19.85
C GLY A 68 1.73 5.99 18.98
N GLY A 69 1.55 5.79 17.66
CA GLY A 69 2.54 6.12 16.65
C GLY A 69 1.96 7.15 15.71
N SER A 70 2.34 8.42 15.86
CA SER A 70 1.76 9.47 15.01
C SER A 70 2.23 9.42 13.56
N TYR A 71 3.16 8.56 13.15
CA TYR A 71 3.49 8.42 11.75
C TYR A 71 3.69 6.95 11.40
N VAL A 72 2.91 6.43 10.45
CA VAL A 72 3.09 5.04 9.97
C VAL A 72 3.99 5.05 8.74
N LEU A 73 5.01 4.19 8.74
CA LEU A 73 5.92 3.99 7.62
C LEU A 73 5.87 2.53 7.18
N THR A 74 5.36 2.26 5.98
CA THR A 74 5.35 0.89 5.41
C THR A 74 6.62 0.62 4.60
N GLN A 75 7.32 -0.48 4.89
CA GLN A 75 8.59 -0.82 4.26
C GLN A 75 8.37 -1.70 3.01
N GLU A 76 8.60 -1.14 1.82
CA GLU A 76 8.46 -1.83 0.52
C GLU A 76 9.80 -2.16 -0.16
N THR A 77 10.93 -1.81 0.45
CA THR A 77 12.24 -1.76 -0.20
C THR A 77 12.60 -3.06 -0.92
N GLU A 78 12.40 -4.21 -0.27
CA GLU A 78 12.72 -5.51 -0.88
C GLU A 78 11.91 -5.78 -2.16
N ARG A 79 10.60 -5.53 -2.12
CA ARG A 79 9.70 -5.72 -3.27
C ARG A 79 10.04 -4.74 -4.38
N MET A 80 10.38 -3.49 -4.02
CA MET A 80 10.83 -2.49 -4.99
C MET A 80 12.09 -2.96 -5.73
N LEU A 81 13.11 -3.40 -4.99
CA LEU A 81 14.37 -3.84 -5.58
C LEU A 81 14.25 -5.14 -6.39
N LYS A 82 13.37 -6.07 -5.99
CA LYS A 82 13.05 -7.27 -6.78
C LYS A 82 12.53 -6.94 -8.18
N ARG A 83 11.78 -5.83 -8.35
CA ARG A 83 11.28 -5.39 -9.66
C ARG A 83 12.38 -4.80 -10.55
N ILE A 84 13.36 -4.12 -9.96
CA ILE A 84 14.50 -3.51 -10.68
C ILE A 84 15.48 -4.59 -11.18
N SER A 85 15.48 -5.77 -10.57
CA SER A 85 16.32 -6.89 -11.01
C SER A 85 15.90 -7.37 -12.41
N PRO A 86 16.75 -7.23 -13.45
CA PRO A 86 16.41 -7.68 -14.78
C PRO A 86 16.28 -9.20 -14.81
N VAL A 87 15.22 -9.69 -15.47
CA VAL A 87 14.82 -11.10 -15.44
C VAL A 87 15.89 -12.05 -16.03
N ASN A 88 16.91 -11.62 -16.78
CA ASN A 88 17.71 -12.57 -17.58
C ASN A 88 19.23 -12.33 -17.77
N SER A 89 19.93 -11.39 -17.11
CA SER A 89 21.38 -11.26 -17.36
C SER A 89 22.29 -10.67 -16.28
N ASP A 90 21.77 -9.90 -15.32
CA ASP A 90 22.56 -9.35 -14.21
C ASP A 90 21.66 -9.14 -12.97
N PRO A 91 21.28 -10.23 -12.28
CA PRO A 91 20.32 -10.16 -11.18
C PRO A 91 20.89 -9.39 -10.01
N ILE A 92 20.09 -8.51 -9.42
CA ILE A 92 20.45 -7.81 -8.19
C ILE A 92 20.50 -8.86 -7.06
N ARG A 93 21.69 -9.05 -6.47
CA ARG A 93 21.81 -9.84 -5.24
C ARG A 93 21.43 -8.97 -4.06
N LEU A 94 20.22 -9.18 -3.55
CA LEU A 94 19.73 -8.48 -2.37
C LEU A 94 20.38 -9.06 -1.12
N ASP A 95 21.35 -8.35 -0.56
CA ASP A 95 21.82 -8.60 0.80
C ASP A 95 20.79 -8.01 1.78
N PRO A 96 20.14 -8.82 2.64
CA PRO A 96 19.16 -8.34 3.60
C PRO A 96 19.70 -7.21 4.48
N ARG A 97 21.00 -7.18 4.78
CA ARG A 97 21.64 -6.14 5.60
C ARG A 97 21.60 -4.77 4.93
N VAL A 98 21.71 -4.72 3.59
CA VAL A 98 21.65 -3.48 2.81
C VAL A 98 20.24 -2.91 2.87
N ILE A 99 19.22 -3.78 2.71
CA ILE A 99 17.81 -3.40 2.83
C ILE A 99 17.53 -2.89 4.25
N THR A 100 17.91 -3.65 5.28
CA THR A 100 17.73 -3.23 6.68
C THR A 100 18.42 -1.91 6.99
N THR A 101 19.63 -1.67 6.47
CA THR A 101 20.35 -0.41 6.70
C THR A 101 19.64 0.78 6.06
N PHE A 102 19.17 0.62 4.82
CA PHE A 102 18.37 1.65 4.14
C PHE A 102 17.08 1.93 4.90
N ASP A 103 16.34 0.88 5.25
CA ASP A 103 15.08 0.93 5.99
C ASP A 103 15.22 1.62 7.34
N GLN A 104 16.26 1.30 8.11
CA GLN A 104 16.56 1.95 9.38
C GLN A 104 16.92 3.42 9.19
N ALA A 105 17.68 3.78 8.16
CA ALA A 105 18.06 5.16 7.89
C ALA A 105 16.84 6.04 7.55
N ILE A 106 15.91 5.53 6.73
CA ILE A 106 14.67 6.25 6.42
C ILE A 106 13.81 6.37 7.68
N ALA A 107 13.62 5.29 8.44
CA ALA A 107 12.85 5.31 9.68
C ALA A 107 13.41 6.32 10.70
N GLN A 108 14.73 6.40 10.85
CA GLN A 108 15.40 7.36 11.72
C GLN A 108 15.23 8.81 11.23
N ALA A 109 15.33 9.05 9.91
CA ALA A 109 15.08 10.36 9.35
C ALA A 109 13.65 10.82 9.63
N VAL A 110 12.65 9.97 9.39
CA VAL A 110 11.25 10.25 9.72
C VAL A 110 11.10 10.49 11.23
N ALA A 111 11.67 9.63 12.08
CA ALA A 111 11.57 9.76 13.52
C ALA A 111 12.12 11.09 14.04
N SER A 112 13.23 11.57 13.45
CA SER A 112 13.84 12.85 13.83
C SER A 112 12.94 14.06 13.55
N VAL A 113 12.09 13.98 12.52
CA VAL A 113 11.15 15.04 12.14
C VAL A 113 9.96 15.11 13.09
N PHE A 114 9.46 13.96 13.53
CA PHE A 114 8.20 13.89 14.27
C PHE A 114 8.38 13.80 15.80
N LEU A 115 9.58 13.96 16.36
CA LEU A 115 9.78 13.95 17.82
C LEU A 115 8.88 14.99 18.55
N PRO A 116 8.29 14.64 19.71
CA PRO A 116 8.40 13.38 20.46
C PRO A 116 7.41 12.29 20.01
N LYS A 117 6.69 12.49 18.91
CA LYS A 117 5.74 11.50 18.38
C LYS A 117 6.50 10.28 17.83
N THR A 118 5.91 9.11 18.01
CA THR A 118 6.58 7.84 17.67
C THR A 118 6.29 7.44 16.22
N VAL A 119 7.31 6.95 15.51
CA VAL A 119 7.14 6.39 14.16
C VAL A 119 6.87 4.90 14.29
N LEU A 120 5.74 4.45 13.75
CA LEU A 120 5.40 3.04 13.65
C LEU A 120 5.89 2.51 12.31
N VAL A 121 6.92 1.67 12.34
CA VAL A 121 7.46 1.00 11.16
C VAL A 121 6.75 -0.35 10.98
N VAL A 122 6.21 -0.58 9.78
CA VAL A 122 5.42 -1.78 9.44
C VAL A 122 6.02 -2.42 8.19
N LYS A 123 6.31 -3.73 8.23
CA LYS A 123 6.70 -4.45 7.00
C LYS A 123 5.49 -4.54 6.06
N GLU A 124 5.66 -4.09 4.82
CA GLU A 124 4.52 -3.95 3.89
C GLU A 124 3.93 -5.31 3.48
N GLU A 125 4.77 -6.31 3.19
CA GLU A 125 4.29 -7.62 2.71
C GLU A 125 3.38 -8.34 3.72
N PRO A 126 3.75 -8.50 5.01
CA PRO A 126 2.84 -9.04 6.02
C PRO A 126 1.56 -8.22 6.18
N PHE A 127 1.65 -6.89 6.16
CA PHE A 127 0.50 -5.99 6.26
C PHE A 127 -0.50 -6.20 5.11
N TYR A 128 -0.02 -6.17 3.86
CA TYR A 128 -0.87 -6.40 2.69
C TYR A 128 -1.40 -7.84 2.61
N ALA A 129 -0.65 -8.83 3.10
CA ALA A 129 -1.15 -10.21 3.18
C ALA A 129 -2.34 -10.33 4.15
N LEU A 130 -2.32 -9.60 5.28
CA LEU A 130 -3.45 -9.54 6.21
C LEU A 130 -4.62 -8.75 5.65
N LEU A 131 -4.36 -7.61 5.02
CA LEU A 131 -5.40 -6.81 4.38
C LEU A 131 -6.10 -7.58 3.27
N ALA A 132 -5.34 -8.31 2.46
CA ALA A 132 -5.91 -9.16 1.43
C ALA A 132 -6.77 -10.29 2.02
N ARG A 133 -6.37 -10.91 3.13
CA ARG A 133 -7.21 -11.89 3.83
C ARG A 133 -8.52 -11.27 4.30
N GLN A 134 -8.49 -10.05 4.85
CA GLN A 134 -9.71 -9.34 5.25
C GLN A 134 -10.58 -8.99 4.03
N ALA A 135 -9.98 -8.54 2.93
CA ALA A 135 -10.67 -8.30 1.66
C ALA A 135 -11.33 -9.58 1.12
N TRP A 136 -10.67 -10.73 1.22
CA TRP A 136 -11.23 -12.03 0.89
C TRP A 136 -12.42 -12.42 1.78
N MET A 137 -12.38 -12.07 3.07
CA MET A 137 -13.52 -12.24 3.96
C MET A 137 -14.69 -11.34 3.55
N ALA A 138 -14.44 -10.08 3.20
CA ALA A 138 -15.45 -9.18 2.66
C ALA A 138 -16.08 -9.73 1.38
N ILE A 139 -15.29 -10.27 0.46
CA ILE A 139 -15.79 -10.94 -0.76
C ILE A 139 -16.69 -12.12 -0.41
N ARG A 140 -16.32 -12.95 0.57
CA ARG A 140 -17.15 -14.08 1.01
C ARG A 140 -18.45 -13.62 1.68
N GLN A 141 -18.40 -12.53 2.44
CA GLN A 141 -19.57 -11.94 3.09
C GLN A 141 -20.51 -11.25 2.08
N SER A 142 -19.97 -10.75 0.98
CA SER A 142 -20.71 -9.98 -0.04
C SER A 142 -21.92 -10.73 -0.61
N THR A 143 -21.83 -12.05 -0.76
CA THR A 143 -22.94 -12.90 -1.21
C THR A 143 -24.16 -12.80 -0.28
N TRP A 144 -23.92 -12.82 1.03
CA TRP A 144 -24.97 -12.78 2.06
C TRP A 144 -25.50 -11.36 2.25
N LEU A 145 -24.59 -10.38 2.20
CA LEU A 145 -24.91 -8.96 2.31
C LEU A 145 -25.51 -8.38 1.03
N LYS A 146 -25.58 -9.19 -0.04
CA LYS A 146 -25.98 -8.77 -1.39
C LYS A 146 -25.23 -7.50 -1.79
N ALA A 147 -23.92 -7.53 -1.68
CA ALA A 147 -23.04 -6.38 -1.88
C ALA A 147 -22.01 -6.62 -2.99
N GLU A 148 -21.55 -5.54 -3.62
CA GLU A 148 -20.35 -5.53 -4.46
C GLU A 148 -19.15 -5.15 -3.61
N VAL A 149 -18.03 -5.88 -3.73
CA VAL A 149 -16.78 -5.46 -3.08
C VAL A 149 -16.01 -4.55 -4.02
N ILE A 150 -15.68 -3.34 -3.55
CA ILE A 150 -14.89 -2.36 -4.26
C ILE A 150 -13.51 -2.28 -3.61
N ASN A 151 -12.49 -2.71 -4.33
CA ASN A 151 -11.09 -2.61 -3.93
C ASN A 151 -10.48 -1.32 -4.46
N VAL A 152 -10.05 -0.45 -3.55
CA VAL A 152 -9.59 0.90 -3.90
C VAL A 152 -8.08 0.95 -4.13
N ASP A 153 -7.30 0.15 -3.39
CA ASP A 153 -5.87 0.05 -3.61
C ASP A 153 -5.49 -1.18 -4.44
N ARG A 154 -4.81 -0.91 -5.56
CA ARG A 154 -4.38 -1.92 -6.52
C ARG A 154 -3.37 -2.93 -5.96
N PHE A 155 -2.82 -2.76 -4.76
CA PHE A 155 -1.83 -3.69 -4.19
C PHE A 155 -2.44 -4.72 -3.24
N ILE A 156 -3.72 -4.60 -2.89
CA ILE A 156 -4.39 -5.47 -1.91
C ILE A 156 -4.64 -6.87 -2.47
N LEU A 157 -5.38 -6.98 -3.57
CA LEU A 157 -5.86 -8.25 -4.12
C LEU A 157 -5.02 -8.90 -5.25
N PRO A 158 -4.08 -8.27 -5.97
CA PRO A 158 -3.42 -8.90 -7.13
C PRO A 158 -2.62 -10.16 -6.80
N GLN A 159 -2.11 -10.25 -5.58
CA GLN A 159 -1.20 -11.31 -5.14
C GLN A 159 -1.87 -12.70 -5.01
N TYR A 160 -3.20 -12.79 -5.14
CA TYR A 160 -3.95 -14.05 -5.08
C TYR A 160 -4.49 -14.53 -6.44
N GLY A 161 -4.16 -13.83 -7.53
CA GLY A 161 -4.61 -14.17 -8.88
C GLY A 161 -6.07 -13.77 -9.13
N ASN A 162 -6.32 -13.12 -10.27
CA ASN A 162 -7.65 -12.66 -10.70
C ASN A 162 -8.63 -13.79 -11.09
N VAL A 163 -8.40 -15.03 -10.64
CA VAL A 163 -9.15 -16.18 -11.11
C VAL A 163 -10.40 -16.39 -10.24
N GLY A 164 -11.53 -15.85 -10.72
CA GLY A 164 -12.87 -16.25 -10.26
C GLY A 164 -13.41 -15.52 -9.03
N VAL A 165 -12.93 -14.32 -8.74
CA VAL A 165 -13.28 -13.56 -7.53
C VAL A 165 -14.10 -12.33 -7.90
N ASP A 166 -15.27 -12.18 -7.29
CA ASP A 166 -16.27 -11.18 -7.67
C ASP A 166 -16.04 -9.86 -6.90
N TYR A 167 -15.03 -9.11 -7.31
CA TYR A 167 -14.77 -7.74 -6.84
C TYR A 167 -14.53 -6.79 -8.02
N SER A 168 -14.69 -5.50 -7.76
CA SER A 168 -14.39 -4.42 -8.70
C SER A 168 -13.24 -3.56 -8.20
N GLU A 169 -12.43 -3.04 -9.11
CA GLU A 169 -11.34 -2.10 -8.79
C GLU A 169 -11.82 -0.66 -8.99
N LEU A 170 -11.41 0.23 -8.08
CA LEU A 170 -11.71 1.66 -8.16
C LEU A 170 -10.47 2.49 -7.82
N SER A 171 -9.82 3.09 -8.81
CA SER A 171 -8.60 3.88 -8.61
C SER A 171 -8.91 5.36 -8.38
N ILE A 172 -9.15 5.77 -7.13
CA ILE A 172 -9.30 7.18 -6.75
C ILE A 172 -7.99 7.77 -6.20
N GLY A 173 -7.74 9.07 -6.44
CA GLY A 173 -6.58 9.78 -5.88
C GLY A 173 -6.89 10.54 -4.59
N ARG A 174 -5.84 10.77 -3.80
CA ARG A 174 -5.89 11.55 -2.55
C ARG A 174 -5.66 13.05 -2.84
N VAL A 175 -6.56 13.71 -3.57
CA VAL A 175 -6.62 15.18 -3.60
C VAL A 175 -8.07 15.60 -3.88
N ILE A 176 -8.76 16.11 -2.85
CA ILE A 176 -9.75 17.17 -3.01
C ILE A 176 -8.92 18.44 -2.95
N THR A 177 -8.96 19.28 -3.97
CA THR A 177 -8.23 20.56 -3.94
C THR A 177 -8.72 21.41 -2.76
N ASP A 178 -7.91 22.32 -2.23
CA ASP A 178 -8.32 23.29 -1.19
C ASP A 178 -9.59 24.09 -1.55
N SER A 179 -9.98 24.12 -2.84
CA SER A 179 -11.21 24.73 -3.36
C SER A 179 -12.44 23.81 -3.41
N GLY A 180 -12.36 22.57 -2.93
CA GLY A 180 -13.47 21.61 -2.98
C GLY A 180 -13.80 21.06 -4.37
N GLU A 181 -12.91 21.23 -5.36
CA GLU A 181 -13.07 20.64 -6.69
C GLU A 181 -12.84 19.12 -6.67
N PRO A 182 -13.50 18.37 -7.58
CA PRO A 182 -13.60 16.91 -7.47
C PRO A 182 -12.27 16.18 -7.65
N LEU A 183 -12.21 15.00 -7.00
CA LEU A 183 -11.25 13.91 -7.12
C LEU A 183 -10.32 13.97 -8.34
N VAL A 184 -9.02 14.18 -8.11
CA VAL A 184 -8.01 13.87 -9.13
C VAL A 184 -7.91 12.34 -9.23
N ALA A 185 -8.34 11.76 -10.36
CA ALA A 185 -8.20 10.32 -10.60
C ALA A 185 -6.72 9.91 -10.58
N ARG A 186 -6.39 8.79 -9.92
CA ARG A 186 -5.07 8.16 -10.13
C ARG A 186 -4.98 7.73 -11.60
N PRO A 187 -3.82 7.85 -12.26
CA PRO A 187 -3.61 7.23 -13.56
C PRO A 187 -3.97 5.75 -13.50
N ALA A 188 -4.99 5.36 -14.24
CA ALA A 188 -5.53 4.00 -14.26
C ALA A 188 -6.08 3.71 -15.65
N ASP A 189 -5.93 2.45 -16.08
CA ASP A 189 -6.53 1.94 -17.31
C ASP A 189 -7.52 0.83 -16.94
N PRO A 190 -8.84 1.04 -17.12
CA PRO A 190 -9.47 2.18 -17.79
C PRO A 190 -9.61 3.41 -16.88
N PRO A 191 -9.93 4.61 -17.41
CA PRO A 191 -10.16 5.82 -16.62
C PRO A 191 -11.25 5.65 -15.55
N LEU A 192 -11.19 6.44 -14.46
CA LEU A 192 -12.10 6.35 -13.30
C LEU A 192 -13.59 6.29 -13.69
N GLN A 193 -14.04 7.14 -14.62
CA GLN A 193 -15.44 7.15 -15.07
C GLN A 193 -15.87 5.84 -15.72
N VAL A 194 -14.96 5.18 -16.44
CA VAL A 194 -15.20 3.86 -17.04
C VAL A 194 -15.22 2.79 -15.95
N GLN A 195 -14.36 2.88 -14.93
CA GLN A 195 -14.42 1.99 -13.76
C GLN A 195 -15.76 2.11 -13.04
N LEU A 196 -16.21 3.33 -12.74
CA LEU A 196 -17.50 3.61 -12.11
C LEU A 196 -18.68 3.07 -12.94
N ALA A 197 -18.66 3.27 -14.26
CA ALA A 197 -19.68 2.73 -15.16
C ALA A 197 -19.72 1.20 -15.15
N ARG A 198 -18.56 0.53 -15.13
CA ARG A 198 -18.45 -0.93 -15.03
C ARG A 198 -18.99 -1.44 -13.69
N ILE A 199 -18.65 -0.79 -12.59
CA ILE A 199 -19.16 -1.10 -11.25
C ILE A 199 -20.69 -0.96 -11.22
N ALA A 200 -21.21 0.16 -11.71
CA ALA A 200 -22.66 0.43 -11.77
C ALA A 200 -23.40 -0.64 -12.57
N GLN A 201 -22.84 -1.05 -13.72
CA GLN A 201 -23.41 -2.11 -14.54
C GLN A 201 -23.45 -3.45 -13.78
N ARG A 202 -22.38 -3.82 -13.07
CA ARG A 202 -22.34 -5.06 -12.27
C ARG A 202 -23.36 -5.04 -11.14
N ILE A 203 -23.41 -3.95 -10.38
CA ILE A 203 -24.38 -3.74 -9.30
C ILE A 203 -25.82 -3.86 -9.84
N LYS A 204 -26.11 -3.21 -10.98
CA LYS A 204 -27.40 -3.31 -11.66
C LYS A 204 -27.72 -4.74 -12.12
N MET A 205 -26.77 -5.44 -12.73
CA MET A 205 -26.96 -6.83 -13.19
C MET A 205 -27.23 -7.81 -12.04
N LYS A 206 -26.61 -7.56 -10.87
CA LYS A 206 -26.83 -8.37 -9.66
C LYS A 206 -28.14 -8.02 -8.94
N GLY A 207 -28.81 -6.94 -9.32
CA GLY A 207 -30.03 -6.47 -8.65
C GLY A 207 -29.78 -6.04 -7.20
N ILE A 208 -28.58 -5.51 -6.93
CA ILE A 208 -28.16 -5.04 -5.61
C ILE A 208 -27.88 -3.53 -5.66
N ASN A 209 -27.77 -2.91 -4.49
CA ASN A 209 -27.29 -1.54 -4.33
C ASN A 209 -26.27 -1.39 -3.19
N ASN A 210 -25.96 -2.48 -2.49
CA ASN A 210 -25.01 -2.44 -1.38
C ASN A 210 -23.58 -2.58 -1.91
N ILE A 211 -22.64 -1.90 -1.26
CA ILE A 211 -21.21 -1.99 -1.53
C ILE A 211 -20.41 -2.18 -0.24
N ILE A 212 -19.30 -2.90 -0.34
CA ILE A 212 -18.28 -3.01 0.71
C ILE A 212 -17.01 -2.38 0.15
N ILE A 213 -16.42 -1.43 0.87
CA ILE A 213 -15.20 -0.76 0.45
C ILE A 213 -14.01 -1.42 1.14
N VAL A 214 -12.98 -1.75 0.35
CA VAL A 214 -11.69 -2.25 0.81
C VAL A 214 -10.62 -1.21 0.46
N ASP A 215 -9.94 -0.68 1.47
CA ASP A 215 -8.90 0.34 1.31
C ASP A 215 -7.66 0.04 2.17
N ASP A 216 -6.53 0.60 1.78
CA ASP A 216 -5.24 0.39 2.42
C ASP A 216 -5.09 1.19 3.73
N GLY A 217 -5.82 2.30 3.85
CA GLY A 217 -5.92 3.04 5.10
C GLY A 217 -6.71 4.34 4.95
N PHE A 218 -7.36 4.74 6.03
CA PHE A 218 -7.95 6.06 6.14
C PHE A 218 -7.08 6.93 7.02
N SER A 219 -6.33 7.84 6.41
CA SER A 219 -5.62 8.87 7.15
C SER A 219 -6.56 9.97 7.60
N SER A 220 -7.73 10.16 6.95
CA SER A 220 -8.63 11.27 7.28
C SER A 220 -10.13 11.09 7.15
N LEU A 221 -10.88 11.96 7.85
CA LEU A 221 -12.32 12.18 7.60
C LEU A 221 -12.57 12.57 6.14
N GLU A 222 -11.71 13.44 5.60
CA GLU A 222 -11.73 13.87 4.20
C GLU A 222 -11.47 12.71 3.23
N ALA A 223 -10.80 11.63 3.65
CA ALA A 223 -10.63 10.43 2.83
C ALA A 223 -11.93 9.64 2.67
N LEU A 224 -12.89 9.76 3.61
CA LEU A 224 -14.18 9.07 3.55
C LEU A 224 -15.21 9.79 2.66
N GLU A 225 -15.13 11.12 2.57
CA GLU A 225 -16.08 11.94 1.82
C GLU A 225 -16.16 11.59 0.33
N PRO A 226 -15.06 11.36 -0.40
CA PRO A 226 -15.09 10.88 -1.78
C PRO A 226 -15.92 9.61 -1.98
N TYR A 227 -15.73 8.63 -1.09
CA TYR A 227 -16.46 7.36 -1.17
C TYR A 227 -17.94 7.59 -0.95
N LYS A 228 -18.30 8.38 0.06
CA LYS A 228 -19.68 8.72 0.35
C LYS A 228 -20.33 9.48 -0.80
N ASN A 229 -19.66 10.49 -1.35
CA ASN A 229 -20.18 11.29 -2.45
C ASN A 229 -20.42 10.46 -3.71
N ILE A 230 -19.48 9.57 -4.06
CA ILE A 230 -19.67 8.63 -5.17
C ILE A 230 -20.86 7.70 -4.88
N ALA A 231 -20.93 7.12 -3.68
CA ALA A 231 -22.02 6.21 -3.33
C ALA A 231 -23.39 6.91 -3.41
N ASP A 232 -23.51 8.12 -2.86
CA ASP A 232 -24.74 8.92 -2.89
C ASP A 232 -25.14 9.30 -4.33
N GLN A 233 -24.19 9.73 -5.17
CA GLN A 233 -24.42 10.04 -6.59
C GLN A 233 -24.89 8.83 -7.39
N MET A 234 -24.36 7.65 -7.08
CA MET A 234 -24.66 6.41 -7.79
C MET A 234 -25.86 5.65 -7.21
N GLY A 235 -26.43 6.12 -6.09
CA GLY A 235 -27.52 5.46 -5.37
C GLY A 235 -27.09 4.14 -4.72
N TRP A 236 -25.83 4.04 -4.31
CA TRP A 236 -25.26 2.87 -3.62
C TRP A 236 -25.32 3.06 -2.10
N ASN A 237 -25.54 1.97 -1.39
CA ASN A 237 -25.46 1.92 0.08
C ASN A 237 -24.12 1.32 0.48
N ILE A 238 -23.28 2.08 1.17
CA ILE A 238 -22.11 1.49 1.81
C ILE A 238 -22.60 0.68 3.00
N VAL A 239 -22.29 -0.62 3.04
CA VAL A 239 -22.68 -1.54 4.12
C VAL A 239 -21.51 -2.13 4.88
N GLY A 240 -20.28 -1.79 4.47
CA GLY A 240 -19.08 -2.26 5.15
C GLY A 240 -17.82 -1.55 4.68
N PHE A 241 -16.86 -1.48 5.58
CA PHE A 241 -15.50 -1.04 5.31
C PHE A 241 -14.52 -2.10 5.82
N THR A 242 -13.50 -2.36 5.01
CA THR A 242 -12.31 -3.14 5.38
C THR A 242 -11.10 -2.28 5.11
N VAL A 243 -10.32 -2.01 6.15
CA VAL A 243 -9.29 -0.97 6.09
C VAL A 243 -7.97 -1.54 6.61
N GLY A 244 -6.87 -1.22 5.94
CA GLY A 244 -5.55 -1.59 6.41
C GLY A 244 -5.17 -0.85 7.71
N VAL A 245 -4.86 0.44 7.62
CA VAL A 245 -4.51 1.28 8.79
C VAL A 245 -5.70 2.13 9.22
N CYS A 246 -6.03 2.11 10.52
CA CYS A 246 -7.04 3.01 11.07
C CYS A 246 -6.73 3.45 12.51
N PRO A 247 -6.88 4.74 12.83
CA PRO A 247 -6.76 5.25 14.19
C PRO A 247 -7.99 4.92 15.06
N ILE A 248 -7.78 4.48 16.30
CA ILE A 248 -8.82 3.89 17.16
C ILE A 248 -9.06 4.55 18.52
N GLU A 249 -8.16 5.41 19.05
CA GLU A 249 -8.28 5.86 20.45
C GLU A 249 -8.26 7.38 20.68
N LYS A 250 -7.55 8.19 19.87
CA LYS A 250 -7.41 9.64 20.10
C LYS A 250 -7.36 10.47 18.82
N GLY A 251 -7.70 11.76 18.94
CA GLY A 251 -7.54 12.77 17.89
C GLY A 251 -8.74 12.92 16.95
N GLU A 252 -8.59 13.77 15.93
CA GLU A 252 -9.61 13.98 14.88
C GLU A 252 -9.91 12.70 14.10
N TRP A 253 -8.99 11.74 14.14
CA TRP A 253 -9.10 10.53 13.37
C TRP A 253 -9.85 9.39 14.05
N ALA A 254 -10.02 9.39 15.38
CA ALA A 254 -10.98 8.50 16.04
C ALA A 254 -12.41 8.72 15.52
N LYS A 255 -12.73 9.96 15.12
CA LYS A 255 -13.98 10.31 14.43
C LYS A 255 -14.09 9.63 13.05
N THR A 256 -12.98 9.26 12.41
CA THR A 256 -12.97 8.59 11.10
C THR A 256 -13.53 7.18 11.21
N LYS A 257 -13.15 6.43 12.26
CA LYS A 257 -13.78 5.14 12.58
C LYS A 257 -15.27 5.31 12.86
N GLU A 258 -15.64 6.21 13.76
CA GLU A 258 -17.05 6.46 14.12
C GLU A 258 -17.88 6.87 12.90
N LEU A 259 -17.32 7.71 12.02
CA LEU A 259 -17.96 8.12 10.78
C LEU A 259 -18.09 6.95 9.80
N ALA A 260 -17.04 6.14 9.62
CA ALA A 260 -17.11 4.96 8.77
C ALA A 260 -18.18 3.97 9.26
N GLU A 261 -18.27 3.74 10.57
CA GLU A 261 -19.32 2.92 11.20
C GLU A 261 -20.72 3.54 11.03
N LYS A 262 -20.83 4.87 11.12
CA LYS A 262 -22.07 5.59 10.87
C LYS A 262 -22.51 5.53 9.41
N ILE A 263 -21.56 5.62 8.47
CA ILE A 263 -21.82 5.52 7.02
C ILE A 263 -22.26 4.11 6.66
N SER A 264 -21.57 3.09 7.18
CA SER A 264 -21.83 1.69 6.84
C SER A 264 -22.98 1.06 7.62
N GLY A 265 -23.36 1.65 8.76
CA GLY A 265 -24.27 1.06 9.75
C GLY A 265 -23.71 -0.21 10.42
N ASN A 266 -22.43 -0.52 10.24
CA ASN A 266 -21.79 -1.75 10.68
C ASN A 266 -20.40 -1.47 11.29
N PRO A 267 -19.90 -2.33 12.20
CA PRO A 267 -18.52 -2.28 12.63
C PRO A 267 -17.55 -2.34 11.44
N VAL A 268 -16.50 -1.53 11.49
CA VAL A 268 -15.44 -1.54 10.46
C VAL A 268 -14.39 -2.59 10.81
N SER A 269 -13.90 -3.32 9.80
CA SER A 269 -12.79 -4.26 9.97
C SER A 269 -11.45 -3.57 9.72
N PHE A 270 -10.47 -3.79 10.60
CA PHE A 270 -9.14 -3.18 10.55
C PHE A 270 -8.04 -4.24 10.58
N VAL A 271 -6.93 -3.99 9.88
CA VAL A 271 -5.71 -4.81 9.98
C VAL A 271 -4.79 -4.30 11.06
N LEU A 272 -4.53 -2.99 11.05
CA LEU A 272 -3.61 -2.32 11.96
C LEU A 272 -4.34 -1.16 12.67
N PRO A 273 -4.97 -1.43 13.82
CA PRO A 273 -5.48 -0.38 14.68
C PRO A 273 -4.30 0.37 15.34
N VAL A 274 -4.29 1.69 15.24
CA VAL A 274 -3.28 2.56 15.90
C VAL A 274 -3.99 3.55 16.81
N SER A 275 -3.44 3.90 17.97
CA SER A 275 -4.16 4.79 18.90
C SER A 275 -4.28 6.24 18.40
N ASP A 276 -3.29 6.73 17.66
CA ASP A 276 -3.25 8.04 16.98
C ASP A 276 -2.38 7.92 15.72
N ILE A 277 -2.64 8.72 14.69
CA ILE A 277 -1.86 8.82 13.45
C ILE A 277 -1.89 10.27 12.97
N VAL A 278 -0.81 10.83 12.46
CA VAL A 278 -0.76 12.14 11.80
C VAL A 278 -0.71 11.92 10.30
N ASP A 279 0.09 10.97 9.85
CA ASP A 279 0.13 10.56 8.46
C ASP A 279 0.64 9.11 8.29
N TRP A 280 0.50 8.60 7.09
CA TRP A 280 1.01 7.31 6.64
C TRP A 280 1.58 7.43 5.23
N THR A 281 2.84 7.03 5.08
CA THR A 281 3.53 6.99 3.79
C THR A 281 4.25 5.66 3.59
N CYS A 282 4.38 5.24 2.33
CA CYS A 282 5.23 4.10 1.95
C CYS A 282 6.68 4.54 1.85
N GLN A 283 7.62 3.77 2.39
CA GLN A 283 9.05 4.07 2.33
C GLN A 283 9.58 4.24 0.90
N ARG A 284 8.94 3.58 -0.08
CA ARG A 284 9.20 3.78 -1.50
C ARG A 284 9.12 5.25 -1.90
N ASP A 285 8.21 6.04 -1.32
CA ASP A 285 8.03 7.45 -1.68
C ASP A 285 9.18 8.35 -1.18
N PHE A 286 10.02 7.83 -0.29
CA PHE A 286 11.32 8.39 0.13
C PHE A 286 12.52 7.74 -0.59
N SER A 287 12.27 6.92 -1.61
CA SER A 287 13.30 6.42 -2.52
C SER A 287 13.41 7.27 -3.78
N ILE A 288 14.55 7.17 -4.47
CA ILE A 288 14.76 7.78 -5.79
C ILE A 288 13.82 7.23 -6.89
N PHE A 289 13.12 6.13 -6.61
CA PHE A 289 12.20 5.45 -7.53
C PHE A 289 10.72 5.75 -7.28
N GLY A 290 10.41 6.51 -6.22
CA GLY A 290 9.03 6.71 -5.77
C GLY A 290 8.55 8.16 -5.84
N GLY A 291 7.48 8.41 -5.09
CA GLY A 291 6.84 9.71 -4.97
C GLY A 291 5.72 9.94 -5.98
N LYS A 292 5.38 11.21 -6.19
CA LYS A 292 4.22 11.60 -7.01
C LYS A 292 4.54 11.41 -8.49
N MET A 293 3.70 10.65 -9.20
CA MET A 293 3.81 10.56 -10.66
C MET A 293 3.53 11.92 -11.30
N VAL A 294 4.36 12.31 -12.26
CA VAL A 294 4.25 13.55 -13.02
C VAL A 294 3.94 13.21 -14.47
N GLU A 295 2.93 13.89 -15.03
CA GLU A 295 2.55 13.70 -16.43
C GLU A 295 3.71 14.05 -17.37
N SER A 296 3.98 13.18 -18.34
CA SER A 296 5.05 13.34 -19.33
C SER A 296 4.70 12.57 -20.59
N SER A 297 5.03 13.14 -21.75
CA SER A 297 4.76 12.56 -23.07
C SER A 297 5.79 11.52 -23.51
N SER A 298 6.97 11.48 -22.88
CA SER A 298 8.11 10.67 -23.35
C SER A 298 8.29 9.39 -22.56
N TYR A 299 8.27 9.50 -21.23
CA TYR A 299 8.42 8.40 -20.28
C TYR A 299 7.86 8.83 -18.93
N PRO A 300 7.43 7.88 -18.06
CA PRO A 300 6.90 8.21 -16.75
C PRO A 300 7.94 8.97 -15.90
N LEU A 301 7.50 10.04 -15.26
CA LEU A 301 8.29 10.82 -14.31
C LEU A 301 7.73 10.64 -12.90
N SER A 302 8.57 10.73 -11.89
CA SER A 302 8.15 10.72 -10.49
C SER A 302 8.91 11.77 -9.68
N ALA A 303 8.25 12.38 -8.70
CA ALA A 303 8.84 13.35 -7.79
C ALA A 303 8.85 12.79 -6.36
N PRO A 304 10.00 12.30 -5.87
CA PRO A 304 10.16 11.86 -4.48
C PRO A 304 9.74 12.92 -3.46
N TYR A 305 9.25 12.50 -2.28
CA TYR A 305 8.67 13.38 -1.25
C TYR A 305 9.71 14.12 -0.37
N PHE A 306 10.87 14.42 -0.92
CA PHE A 306 11.94 15.13 -0.22
C PHE A 306 12.71 16.04 -1.18
N PHE A 307 13.43 17.01 -0.62
CA PHE A 307 14.25 17.95 -1.38
C PHE A 307 15.48 17.22 -1.97
N PRO A 308 15.95 17.51 -3.20
CA PRO A 308 15.57 18.61 -4.10
C PRO A 308 14.38 18.31 -5.03
N PHE A 309 13.67 17.20 -4.85
CA PHE A 309 12.63 16.79 -5.78
C PHE A 309 11.28 17.45 -5.51
N SER A 310 10.91 17.59 -4.23
CA SER A 310 9.67 18.24 -3.80
C SER A 310 9.84 19.00 -2.49
N ASP A 311 8.79 19.71 -2.07
CA ASP A 311 8.73 20.48 -0.83
C ASP A 311 8.35 19.63 0.40
N GLY A 312 8.25 18.30 0.25
CA GLY A 312 7.96 17.36 1.33
C GLY A 312 6.49 17.31 1.79
N ALA A 313 5.61 18.17 1.24
CA ALA A 313 4.22 18.26 1.69
C ALA A 313 3.46 16.93 1.51
N SER A 314 3.71 16.21 0.42
CA SER A 314 3.05 14.92 0.14
C SER A 314 3.48 13.76 1.05
N GLY A 315 4.59 13.91 1.78
CA GLY A 315 5.01 12.98 2.84
C GLY A 315 4.86 13.57 4.24
N SER A 316 4.05 14.63 4.38
CA SER A 316 3.84 15.39 5.62
C SER A 316 5.12 15.87 6.32
N ILE A 317 6.20 16.12 5.56
CA ILE A 317 7.45 16.62 6.11
C ILE A 317 7.31 18.15 6.32
N PRO A 318 7.46 18.66 7.55
CA PRO A 318 7.40 20.10 7.81
C PRO A 318 8.52 20.84 7.07
N LYS A 319 8.19 22.02 6.52
CA LYS A 319 9.11 22.82 5.70
C LYS A 319 10.40 23.16 6.45
N GLU A 320 10.30 23.45 7.74
CA GLU A 320 11.41 23.76 8.63
C GLU A 320 12.35 22.57 8.90
N GLN A 321 11.86 21.34 8.74
CA GLN A 321 12.65 20.11 8.89
C GLN A 321 13.09 19.52 7.55
N LEU A 322 12.60 20.05 6.42
CA LEU A 322 12.77 19.45 5.09
C LEU A 322 14.23 19.18 4.74
N LEU A 323 15.14 20.13 4.94
CA LEU A 323 16.55 19.93 4.63
C LEU A 323 17.22 18.91 5.58
N ALA A 324 16.90 18.99 6.87
CA ALA A 324 17.42 18.06 7.88
C ALA A 324 16.94 16.62 7.65
N PHE A 325 15.72 16.45 7.11
CA PHE A 325 15.16 15.18 6.67
C PHE A 325 15.76 14.69 5.35
N SER A 326 15.87 15.58 4.35
CA SER A 326 16.23 15.20 2.98
C SER A 326 17.68 14.73 2.86
N LYS A 327 18.58 15.30 3.67
CA LYS A 327 20.00 14.93 3.67
C LYS A 327 20.26 13.46 4.04
N PRO A 328 19.81 12.93 5.20
CA PRO A 328 19.98 11.52 5.52
C PRO A 328 19.21 10.60 4.56
N VAL A 329 18.05 11.03 4.03
CA VAL A 329 17.29 10.26 3.03
C VAL A 329 18.07 10.11 1.72
N LEU A 330 18.66 11.19 1.19
CA LEU A 330 19.50 11.15 -0.01
C LEU A 330 20.76 10.29 0.21
N GLN A 331 21.40 10.43 1.37
CA GLN A 331 22.54 9.60 1.74
C GLN A 331 22.18 8.12 1.81
N ALA A 332 21.02 7.78 2.39
CA ALA A 332 20.53 6.40 2.42
C ALA A 332 20.31 5.84 1.01
N ASN A 333 19.70 6.61 0.11
CA ASN A 333 19.53 6.23 -1.29
C ASN A 333 20.89 6.01 -1.99
N ALA A 334 21.86 6.92 -1.80
CA ALA A 334 23.19 6.78 -2.38
C ALA A 334 23.92 5.53 -1.91
N LEU A 335 23.85 5.23 -0.60
CA LEU A 335 24.44 4.03 -0.02
C LEU A 335 23.77 2.75 -0.52
N LEU A 336 22.44 2.75 -0.66
CA LEU A 336 21.70 1.65 -1.25
C LEU A 336 22.17 1.39 -2.69
N ILE A 337 22.19 2.41 -3.54
CA ILE A 337 22.60 2.26 -4.95
C ILE A 337 24.07 1.83 -5.06
N ALA A 338 24.96 2.40 -4.24
CA ALA A 338 26.37 2.00 -4.20
C ALA A 338 26.51 0.51 -3.84
N ALA A 339 25.80 0.05 -2.80
CA ALA A 339 25.81 -1.35 -2.39
C ALA A 339 25.28 -2.28 -3.49
N LEU A 340 24.18 -1.92 -4.16
CA LEU A 340 23.63 -2.71 -5.26
C LEU A 340 24.61 -2.81 -6.44
N ASN A 341 25.30 -1.71 -6.77
CA ASN A 341 26.30 -1.69 -7.84
C ASN A 341 27.51 -2.60 -7.56
N THR A 342 27.87 -2.88 -6.30
CA THR A 342 28.98 -3.80 -5.97
C THR A 342 28.75 -5.25 -6.43
N THR A 343 27.48 -5.64 -6.63
CA THR A 343 27.10 -7.01 -6.97
C THR A 343 26.83 -7.21 -8.46
N ARG A 344 26.93 -6.13 -9.26
CA ARG A 344 26.54 -6.09 -10.67
C ARG A 344 27.74 -6.00 -11.59
N SER A 345 27.55 -6.46 -12.83
CA SER A 345 28.55 -6.32 -13.91
C SER A 345 28.66 -4.88 -14.42
N ARG A 346 27.60 -4.08 -14.24
CA ARG A 346 27.56 -2.66 -14.58
C ARG A 346 26.75 -1.84 -13.56
N PRO A 347 27.02 -0.52 -13.45
CA PRO A 347 26.18 0.38 -12.66
C PRO A 347 24.70 0.37 -13.11
N LEU A 348 23.81 0.60 -12.16
CA LEU A 348 22.39 0.84 -12.40
C LEU A 348 22.17 2.19 -13.10
N THR A 349 21.27 2.19 -14.07
CA THR A 349 20.85 3.35 -14.85
C THR A 349 19.34 3.60 -14.70
N PHE A 350 18.86 4.79 -15.06
CA PHE A 350 17.42 5.07 -15.03
C PHE A 350 16.61 4.24 -16.04
N ALA A 351 17.24 3.73 -17.10
CA ALA A 351 16.64 2.80 -18.04
C ALA A 351 16.28 1.46 -17.37
N ASP A 352 17.06 1.02 -16.38
CA ASP A 352 16.74 -0.16 -15.57
C ASP A 352 15.49 0.08 -14.72
N ALA A 353 15.36 1.28 -14.15
CA ALA A 353 14.18 1.68 -13.37
C ALA A 353 12.92 1.76 -14.25
N LEU A 354 13.03 2.36 -15.45
CA LEU A 354 11.95 2.42 -16.44
C LEU A 354 11.50 1.01 -16.86
N ALA A 355 12.44 0.10 -17.13
CA ALA A 355 12.13 -1.29 -17.49
C ALA A 355 11.39 -2.04 -16.38
N ALA A 356 11.61 -1.64 -15.12
CA ALA A 356 10.90 -2.15 -13.95
C ALA A 356 9.57 -1.45 -13.66
N GLY A 357 9.16 -0.49 -14.50
CA GLY A 357 7.90 0.24 -14.38
C GLY A 357 7.94 1.43 -13.42
N TYR A 358 9.13 1.90 -13.03
CA TYR A 358 9.29 3.12 -12.23
C TYR A 358 9.40 4.36 -13.10
N GLY A 359 9.09 5.52 -12.52
CA GLY A 359 9.33 6.82 -13.15
C GLY A 359 10.79 7.26 -13.01
N ILE A 360 11.23 8.16 -13.89
CA ILE A 360 12.50 8.89 -13.73
C ILE A 360 12.31 10.04 -12.74
N PRO A 361 13.20 10.22 -11.75
CA PRO A 361 13.06 11.27 -10.75
C PRO A 361 13.10 12.65 -11.40
N THR A 362 12.20 13.54 -10.99
CA THR A 362 12.13 14.92 -11.45
C THR A 362 11.92 15.88 -10.29
N SER A 363 12.31 17.15 -10.48
CA SER A 363 12.12 18.21 -9.48
C SER A 363 10.89 19.05 -9.80
N LEU A 364 9.89 19.01 -8.92
CA LEU A 364 8.77 19.95 -8.94
C LEU A 364 9.20 21.37 -8.53
N LEU A 365 10.38 21.50 -7.91
CA LEU A 365 10.94 22.76 -7.47
C LEU A 365 11.89 23.39 -8.51
N GLY A 366 12.25 22.66 -9.56
CA GLY A 366 13.32 23.05 -10.50
C GLY A 366 14.71 23.13 -9.85
N ALA A 367 14.90 22.53 -8.67
CA ALA A 367 16.15 22.62 -7.90
C ALA A 367 17.24 21.68 -8.43
N ILE A 368 16.85 20.58 -9.09
CA ILE A 368 17.76 19.68 -9.80
C ILE A 368 17.15 19.33 -11.17
N ARG A 369 18.01 19.07 -12.16
CA ARG A 369 17.57 18.62 -13.48
C ARG A 369 16.94 17.22 -13.42
N THR A 370 16.12 16.90 -14.42
CA THR A 370 15.71 15.51 -14.69
C THR A 370 16.88 14.76 -15.35
N PRO A 371 17.25 13.56 -14.89
CA PRO A 371 18.29 12.77 -15.53
C PRO A 371 17.79 12.11 -16.82
N GLU A 372 18.73 11.77 -17.70
CA GLU A 372 18.44 11.02 -18.92
C GLU A 372 18.33 9.52 -18.61
N PRO A 373 17.55 8.72 -19.39
CA PRO A 373 17.38 7.29 -19.13
C PRO A 373 18.69 6.51 -18.99
N ASN A 374 19.71 6.81 -19.80
CA ASN A 374 20.97 6.06 -19.78
C ASN A 374 21.96 6.53 -18.69
N GLU A 375 21.60 7.54 -17.91
CA GLU A 375 22.45 8.06 -16.86
C GLU A 375 22.54 7.10 -15.66
N GLN A 376 23.71 7.05 -15.01
CA GLN A 376 23.93 6.23 -13.82
C GLN A 376 23.25 6.85 -12.61
N ILE A 377 22.47 6.05 -11.90
CA ILE A 377 21.71 6.51 -10.74
C ILE A 377 22.64 7.03 -9.63
N GLY A 378 23.77 6.35 -9.41
CA GLY A 378 24.74 6.76 -8.39
C GLY A 378 25.31 8.16 -8.64
N GLN A 379 25.67 8.47 -9.90
CA GLN A 379 26.18 9.79 -10.28
C GLN A 379 25.13 10.88 -10.10
N PHE A 380 23.88 10.62 -10.49
CA PHE A 380 22.79 11.57 -10.28
C PHE A 380 22.51 11.83 -8.79
N LEU A 381 22.62 10.81 -7.94
CA LEU A 381 22.49 10.96 -6.49
C LEU A 381 23.61 11.81 -5.88
N GLU A 382 24.83 11.73 -6.40
CA GLU A 382 25.92 12.63 -6.00
C GLU A 382 25.62 14.09 -6.35
N GLU A 383 25.08 14.36 -7.55
CA GLU A 383 24.60 15.70 -7.95
C GLU A 383 23.47 16.19 -7.03
N ALA A 384 22.51 15.33 -6.71
CA ALA A 384 21.42 15.64 -5.78
C ALA A 384 21.93 15.98 -4.37
N ILE A 385 22.96 15.27 -3.90
CA ILE A 385 23.62 15.56 -2.61
C ILE A 385 24.37 16.90 -2.65
N GLN A 386 24.99 17.26 -3.78
CA GLN A 386 25.66 18.57 -3.93
C GLN A 386 24.69 19.74 -4.03
N THR A 387 23.42 19.46 -4.37
CA THR A 387 22.34 20.44 -4.45
C THR A 387 21.76 20.80 -3.07
N LEU A 388 21.93 19.92 -2.08
CA LEU A 388 21.61 20.15 -0.66
C LEU A 388 22.65 21.04 0.01
#